data_AF-A0A7Y3YRY1-F1
#
_entry.id   AF-A0A7Y3YRY1-F1
#
_cell.length_a   1.000
_cell.length_b   1.000
_cell.length_c   1.000
_cell.angle_alpha   90.00
_cell.angle_beta   90.00
_cell.angle_gamma   90.00
#
_symmetry.space_group_name_H-M   'P 1'
#
loop_
_entity.id
_entity.type
_entity.pdbx_description
1 polymer ?
#
loop_
_entity_poly.entity_id
_entity_poly.type
_entity_poly.pdbx_seq_one_letter_code
_entity_poly.pdbx_strand_id
1 'polypeptide(L)'
;MSELTLKTPEQLTQVVESLVLTASEKFDLNRRMANRARQFFRAQIRAQRDIDNNPYQSRTRRKKVKIREGLEGAHTDNNKNMLLGFGRSMRTIVTEDNFEVGIKGVAGDIGREHNEGSQVSFTTRVNGFFDSKVGRWKGGTLTKRNYTMPKRTFIGWTPALERELLAMAAEYFALEDAA
;
A
#
# COMPACT_ATOMS: atom_id res chain seq x y z
N MET A 1 16.15 -27.89 -13.87
CA MET A 1 14.96 -27.14 -13.41
C MET A 1 15.26 -25.67 -13.61
N SER A 2 14.85 -25.09 -14.74
CA SER A 2 15.00 -23.66 -14.99
C SER A 2 14.17 -22.89 -13.95
N GLU A 3 14.81 -22.02 -13.17
CA GLU A 3 14.09 -21.09 -12.29
C GLU A 3 13.18 -20.22 -13.17
N LEU A 4 11.88 -20.52 -13.16
CA LEU A 4 10.85 -19.68 -13.76
C LEU A 4 10.80 -18.38 -12.95
N THR A 5 11.53 -17.37 -13.39
CA THR A 5 11.44 -16.02 -12.85
C THR A 5 10.22 -15.32 -13.47
N LEU A 6 9.16 -15.09 -12.69
CA LEU A 6 7.94 -14.45 -13.14
C LEU A 6 8.03 -12.93 -12.94
N LYS A 7 8.23 -12.20 -14.04
CA LYS A 7 8.36 -10.74 -14.04
C LYS A 7 7.00 -10.03 -13.96
N THR A 8 5.91 -10.69 -14.34
CA THR A 8 4.58 -10.08 -14.37
C THR A 8 3.51 -11.00 -13.76
N PRO A 9 2.39 -10.43 -13.26
CA PRO A 9 1.27 -11.21 -12.74
C PRO A 9 0.69 -12.17 -13.79
N GLU A 10 0.71 -11.82 -15.08
CA GLU A 10 0.16 -12.68 -16.14
C GLU A 10 0.97 -13.97 -16.33
N GLN A 11 2.25 -13.99 -15.96
CA GLN A 11 3.05 -15.21 -16.02
C GLN A 11 2.66 -16.18 -14.91
N LEU A 12 2.20 -15.68 -13.76
CA LEU A 12 1.67 -16.53 -12.69
C LEU A 12 0.31 -17.12 -13.08
N THR A 13 -0.55 -16.36 -13.77
CA THR A 13 -1.82 -16.90 -14.28
C THR A 13 -1.60 -17.99 -15.33
N GLN A 14 -0.59 -17.87 -16.20
CA GLN A 14 -0.24 -18.94 -17.16
C GLN A 14 0.23 -20.23 -16.48
N VAL A 15 0.98 -20.13 -15.39
CA VAL A 15 1.35 -21.31 -14.58
C VAL A 15 0.11 -21.94 -13.96
N VAL A 16 -0.84 -21.14 -13.45
CA VAL A 16 -2.11 -21.62 -12.90
C VAL A 16 -3.02 -22.22 -13.99
N GLU A 17 -3.02 -21.68 -15.20
CA GLU A 17 -3.76 -22.22 -16.35
C GLU A 17 -3.20 -23.57 -16.83
N SER A 18 -1.88 -23.78 -16.69
CA SER A 18 -1.25 -25.08 -16.96
C SER A 18 -1.63 -26.17 -15.95
N LEU A 19 -2.29 -25.79 -14.85
CA LEU A 19 -2.87 -26.73 -13.89
C LEU A 19 -4.18 -27.29 -14.45
N VAL A 20 -4.31 -28.62 -14.50
CA VAL A 20 -5.56 -29.31 -14.81
C VAL A 20 -6.46 -29.28 -13.57
N LEU A 21 -6.87 -28.08 -13.15
CA LEU A 21 -7.76 -27.84 -12.03
C LEU A 21 -9.20 -27.67 -12.51
N THR A 22 -10.14 -28.11 -11.69
CA THR A 22 -11.54 -27.75 -11.87
C THR A 22 -11.74 -26.24 -11.61
N ALA A 23 -12.78 -25.66 -12.18
CA ALA A 23 -13.13 -24.25 -11.99
C ALA A 23 -13.22 -23.86 -10.50
N SER A 24 -13.77 -24.74 -9.65
CA SER A 24 -13.86 -24.53 -8.21
C SER A 24 -12.51 -24.48 -7.52
N GLU A 25 -11.58 -25.35 -7.91
CA GLU A 25 -10.24 -25.41 -7.32
C GLU A 25 -9.39 -24.21 -7.72
N LYS A 26 -9.49 -23.79 -8.99
CA LYS A 26 -8.87 -22.55 -9.47
C LYS A 26 -9.37 -21.34 -8.70
N PHE A 27 -10.69 -21.24 -8.53
CA PHE A 27 -11.29 -20.16 -7.76
C PHE A 27 -10.80 -20.13 -6.31
N ASP A 28 -10.75 -21.28 -5.64
CA ASP A 28 -10.29 -21.37 -4.25
C ASP A 28 -8.79 -21.06 -4.10
N LEU A 29 -7.96 -21.52 -5.04
CA LEU A 29 -6.54 -21.19 -5.08
C LEU A 29 -6.34 -19.68 -5.29
N ASN A 30 -7.01 -19.10 -6.28
CA ASN A 30 -6.98 -17.65 -6.56
C ASN A 30 -7.47 -16.85 -5.36
N ARG A 31 -8.49 -17.31 -4.64
CA ARG A 31 -8.98 -16.69 -3.41
C ARG A 31 -7.92 -16.71 -2.31
N ARG A 32 -7.19 -17.81 -2.13
CA ARG A 32 -6.11 -17.92 -1.15
C ARG A 32 -4.94 -17.00 -1.51
N MET A 33 -4.51 -17.01 -2.77
CA MET A 33 -3.46 -16.13 -3.29
C MET A 33 -3.81 -14.66 -3.13
N ALA A 34 -5.03 -14.25 -3.48
CA ALA A 34 -5.53 -12.88 -3.31
C ALA A 34 -5.50 -12.44 -1.84
N ASN A 35 -5.94 -13.31 -0.93
CA ASN A 35 -5.91 -13.03 0.49
C ASN A 35 -4.48 -12.86 1.02
N ARG A 36 -3.55 -13.70 0.58
CA ARG A 36 -2.15 -13.61 0.99
C ARG A 36 -1.47 -12.35 0.42
N ALA A 37 -1.71 -12.02 -0.85
CA ALA A 37 -1.22 -10.79 -1.45
C ALA A 37 -1.77 -9.54 -0.73
N ARG A 38 -3.04 -9.54 -0.35
CA ARG A 38 -3.64 -8.48 0.47
C ARG A 38 -2.96 -8.36 1.85
N GLN A 39 -2.67 -9.48 2.50
CA GLN A 39 -1.96 -9.48 3.79
C GLN A 39 -0.53 -8.93 3.63
N PHE A 40 0.16 -9.32 2.57
CA PHE A 40 1.49 -8.84 2.25
C PHE A 40 1.52 -7.32 2.06
N PHE A 41 0.62 -6.77 1.23
CA PHE A 41 0.50 -5.32 1.05
C PHE A 41 0.13 -4.59 2.35
N ARG A 42 -0.73 -5.16 3.19
CA ARG A 42 -1.01 -4.61 4.52
C ARG A 42 0.23 -4.56 5.41
N ALA A 43 1.06 -5.60 5.36
CA ALA A 43 2.30 -5.63 6.11
C ALA A 43 3.28 -4.57 5.60
N GLN A 44 3.45 -4.44 4.28
CA GLN A 44 4.30 -3.41 3.68
C GLN A 44 3.84 -1.98 4.02
N ILE A 45 2.53 -1.71 3.97
CA ILE A 45 1.95 -0.43 4.36
C ILE A 45 2.24 -0.13 5.84
N ARG A 46 2.12 -1.13 6.73
CA ARG A 46 2.45 -0.98 8.16
C ARG A 46 3.95 -0.83 8.42
N ALA A 47 4.79 -1.38 7.55
CA ALA A 47 6.24 -1.27 7.65
C ALA A 47 6.77 0.11 7.25
N GLN A 48 5.96 0.93 6.58
CA GLN A 48 6.34 2.30 6.23
C GLN A 48 6.62 3.16 7.48
N ARG A 49 7.60 4.05 7.34
CA ARG A 49 8.08 4.97 8.38
C ARG A 49 8.10 6.40 7.87
N ASP A 50 8.12 7.36 8.78
CA ASP A 50 8.36 8.75 8.43
C ASP A 50 9.84 9.03 8.13
N ILE A 51 10.15 10.29 7.83
CA ILE A 51 11.51 10.72 7.47
C ILE A 51 12.52 10.53 8.60
N ASP A 52 12.04 10.54 9.85
CA ASP A 52 12.84 10.33 11.06
C ASP A 52 12.83 8.85 11.50
N ASN A 53 12.38 7.95 10.61
CA ASN A 53 12.27 6.50 10.84
C ASN A 53 11.26 6.08 11.93
N ASN A 54 10.32 6.96 12.31
CA ASN A 54 9.28 6.61 13.27
C ASN A 54 8.10 5.89 12.61
N PRO A 55 7.45 4.94 13.32
CA PRO A 55 6.25 4.28 12.83
C PRO A 55 5.06 5.23 12.79
N TYR A 56 4.33 5.22 11.67
CA TYR A 56 3.07 5.96 11.57
C TYR A 56 2.02 5.42 12.56
N GLN A 57 1.89 4.12 12.77
CA GLN A 57 0.87 3.61 13.70
C GLN A 57 1.36 3.64 15.15
N SER A 58 0.58 4.25 16.06
CA SER A 58 0.78 4.04 17.50
C SER A 58 0.26 2.67 17.91
N ARG A 59 1.06 1.90 18.65
CA ARG A 59 0.63 0.65 19.29
C ARG A 59 -0.42 0.86 20.39
N THR A 60 -0.58 2.09 20.88
CA THR A 60 -1.53 2.47 21.92
C THR A 60 -2.87 2.96 21.34
N ARG A 61 -3.96 2.63 22.04
CA ARG A 61 -5.33 3.06 21.72
C ARG A 61 -5.39 4.58 21.61
N ARG A 62 -5.96 5.09 20.51
CA ARG A 62 -6.06 6.53 20.26
C ARG A 62 -6.93 7.17 21.34
N LYS A 63 -6.41 8.21 21.99
CA LYS A 63 -7.22 9.09 22.84
C LYS A 63 -8.11 9.93 21.91
N LYS A 64 -9.43 9.86 22.11
CA LYS A 64 -10.37 10.80 21.48
C LYS A 64 -10.12 12.18 22.12
N VAL A 65 -10.12 13.23 21.32
CA VAL A 65 -9.93 14.60 21.81
C VAL A 65 -11.11 15.42 21.31
N LYS A 66 -11.72 16.26 22.16
CA LYS A 66 -12.85 17.11 21.76
C LYS A 66 -12.43 17.99 20.57
N ILE A 67 -13.14 17.85 19.44
CA ILE A 67 -12.89 18.63 18.21
C ILE A 67 -13.67 19.96 18.28
N ARG A 68 -14.84 19.93 18.92
CA ARG A 68 -15.68 21.11 19.21
C ARG A 68 -16.53 20.85 20.45
N GLU A 69 -17.11 21.89 21.02
CA GLU A 69 -18.08 21.76 22.11
C GLU A 69 -19.27 20.89 21.63
N GLY A 70 -19.50 19.75 22.30
CA GLY A 70 -20.53 18.77 21.94
C GLY A 70 -20.14 17.71 20.89
N LEU A 71 -19.00 17.83 20.20
CA LEU A 71 -18.52 16.81 19.25
C LEU A 71 -17.17 16.22 19.67
N GLU A 72 -17.19 15.01 20.19
CA GLU A 72 -15.99 14.19 20.36
C GLU A 72 -15.63 13.53 19.03
N GLY A 73 -14.43 13.81 18.51
CA GLY A 73 -13.88 13.10 17.36
C GLY A 73 -12.43 12.71 17.59
N ALA A 74 -11.87 12.00 16.62
CA ALA A 74 -10.43 11.74 16.61
C ALA A 74 -9.75 12.89 15.84
N HIS A 75 -8.73 13.52 16.40
CA HIS A 75 -7.90 14.48 15.67
C HIS A 75 -7.40 13.81 14.37
N THR A 76 -7.80 14.35 13.23
CA THR A 76 -7.42 13.85 11.89
C THR A 76 -5.99 14.26 11.52
N ASP A 77 -5.50 15.36 12.09
CA ASP A 77 -4.18 15.95 11.82
C ASP A 77 -3.06 15.30 12.63
N ASN A 78 -2.96 13.98 12.53
CA ASN A 78 -1.84 13.26 13.11
C ASN A 78 -1.18 12.46 12.00
N ASN A 79 0.16 12.56 11.90
CA ASN A 79 0.96 11.69 11.01
C ASN A 79 0.59 10.21 11.23
N LYS A 80 0.04 9.87 12.40
CA LYS A 80 -0.48 8.55 12.73
C LYS A 80 -1.66 8.04 11.91
N ASN A 81 -2.28 8.89 11.10
CA ASN A 81 -3.31 8.50 10.12
C ASN A 81 -2.73 8.20 8.73
N MET A 82 -1.47 8.57 8.48
CA MET A 82 -0.83 8.35 7.19
C MET A 82 -0.89 6.87 6.82
N LEU A 83 -1.32 6.60 5.59
CA LEU A 83 -1.42 5.28 4.98
C LEU A 83 -2.43 4.31 5.62
N LEU A 84 -3.08 4.67 6.75
CA LEU A 84 -4.12 3.83 7.38
C LEU A 84 -5.32 3.63 6.44
N GLY A 85 -5.66 4.67 5.68
CA GLY A 85 -6.69 4.61 4.65
C GLY A 85 -6.42 3.52 3.62
N PHE A 86 -5.17 3.37 3.18
CA PHE A 86 -4.77 2.38 2.17
C PHE A 86 -5.01 0.93 2.64
N GLY A 87 -4.69 0.64 3.90
CA GLY A 87 -4.96 -0.68 4.49
C GLY A 87 -6.45 -1.06 4.51
N ARG A 88 -7.32 -0.05 4.68
CA ARG A 88 -8.79 -0.21 4.76
C ARG A 88 -9.46 -0.24 3.39
N SER A 89 -8.95 0.54 2.44
CA SER A 89 -9.52 0.66 1.09
C SER A 89 -9.10 -0.47 0.15
N MET A 90 -8.13 -1.31 0.53
CA MET A 90 -7.74 -2.48 -0.26
C MET A 90 -8.92 -3.42 -0.54
N ARG A 91 -9.14 -3.68 -1.82
CA ARG A 91 -10.12 -4.61 -2.37
C ARG A 91 -9.40 -5.78 -3.03
N THR A 92 -10.12 -6.89 -3.11
CA THR A 92 -9.72 -8.11 -3.80
C THR A 92 -10.83 -8.44 -4.79
N ILE A 93 -10.46 -8.73 -6.02
CA ILE A 93 -11.34 -9.30 -7.04
C ILE A 93 -10.77 -10.69 -7.34
N VAL A 94 -11.65 -11.69 -7.40
CA VAL A 94 -11.26 -13.08 -7.61
C VAL A 94 -12.21 -13.67 -8.64
N THR A 95 -11.65 -14.28 -9.67
CA THR A 95 -12.34 -15.08 -10.68
C THR A 95 -11.66 -16.44 -10.79
N GLU A 96 -12.17 -17.30 -11.66
CA GLU A 96 -11.57 -18.62 -11.94
C GLU A 96 -10.20 -18.47 -12.62
N ASP A 97 -10.03 -17.45 -13.47
CA ASP A 97 -8.82 -17.27 -14.28
C ASP A 97 -7.82 -16.31 -13.64
N ASN A 98 -8.29 -15.39 -12.79
CA ASN A 98 -7.43 -14.36 -12.22
C ASN A 98 -7.79 -13.96 -10.79
N PHE A 99 -6.82 -13.32 -10.14
CA PHE A 99 -7.09 -12.53 -8.95
C PHE A 99 -6.39 -11.19 -9.03
N GLU A 100 -7.03 -10.18 -8.44
CA GLU A 100 -6.50 -8.82 -8.38
C GLU A 100 -6.59 -8.30 -6.95
N VAL A 101 -5.56 -7.59 -6.51
CA VAL A 101 -5.53 -6.91 -5.22
C VAL A 101 -5.08 -5.48 -5.42
N GLY A 102 -5.91 -4.53 -5.03
CA GLY A 102 -5.63 -3.13 -5.30
C GLY A 102 -6.46 -2.16 -4.50
N ILE A 103 -6.26 -0.87 -4.77
CA ILE A 103 -6.99 0.25 -4.19
C ILE A 103 -7.55 1.09 -5.33
N LYS A 104 -8.81 1.53 -5.21
CA LYS A 104 -9.48 2.38 -6.20
C LYS A 104 -9.79 3.78 -5.63
N GLY A 105 -9.91 4.76 -6.52
CA GLY A 105 -10.29 6.14 -6.20
C GLY A 105 -9.12 6.98 -5.72
N VAL A 106 -9.41 8.08 -5.01
CA VAL A 106 -8.41 9.03 -4.49
C VAL A 106 -7.30 8.34 -3.70
N ALA A 107 -7.63 7.31 -2.93
CA ALA A 107 -6.63 6.53 -2.20
C ALA A 107 -5.70 5.72 -3.12
N GLY A 108 -6.19 5.26 -4.27
CA GLY A 108 -5.37 4.61 -5.30
C GLY A 108 -4.43 5.60 -5.98
N ASP A 109 -4.90 6.81 -6.29
CA ASP A 109 -4.09 7.85 -6.94
C ASP A 109 -2.94 8.31 -6.01
N ILE A 110 -3.24 8.58 -4.75
CA ILE A 110 -2.20 8.91 -3.75
C ILE A 110 -1.24 7.72 -3.55
N GLY A 111 -1.75 6.48 -3.55
CA GLY A 111 -0.93 5.27 -3.47
C GLY A 111 0.05 5.15 -4.64
N ARG A 112 -0.40 5.49 -5.86
CA ARG A 112 0.40 5.50 -7.07
C ARG A 112 1.50 6.55 -7.00
N GLU A 113 1.17 7.79 -6.62
CA GLU A 113 2.17 8.86 -6.45
C GLU A 113 3.26 8.49 -5.45
N HIS A 114 2.90 7.78 -4.37
CA HIS A 114 3.90 7.28 -3.43
C HIS A 114 4.75 6.13 -3.96
N ASN A 115 4.17 5.20 -4.73
CA ASN A 115 4.91 4.11 -5.36
C ASN A 115 5.86 4.58 -6.46
N GLU A 116 5.46 5.58 -7.23
CA GLU A 116 6.24 6.12 -8.35
C GLU A 116 7.24 7.19 -7.88
N GLY A 117 6.89 7.92 -6.82
CA GLY A 117 7.59 9.12 -6.37
C GLY A 117 7.09 10.35 -7.12
N SER A 118 6.86 11.45 -6.40
CA SER A 118 6.39 12.72 -6.98
C SER A 118 7.26 13.87 -6.52
N GLN A 119 7.43 14.89 -7.36
CA GLN A 119 8.18 16.10 -7.04
C GLN A 119 7.22 17.29 -7.04
N VAL A 120 7.21 18.05 -5.94
CA VAL A 120 6.38 19.25 -5.79
C VAL A 120 7.28 20.47 -5.65
N SER A 121 7.13 21.43 -6.57
CA SER A 121 7.74 22.76 -6.44
C SER A 121 6.80 23.70 -5.68
N PHE A 122 7.29 24.33 -4.61
CA PHE A 122 6.51 25.29 -3.83
C PHE A 122 7.34 26.54 -3.54
N THR A 123 6.65 27.67 -3.36
CA THR A 123 7.31 28.95 -3.08
C THR A 123 7.26 29.20 -1.58
N THR A 124 8.43 29.35 -0.95
CA THR A 124 8.60 29.57 0.49
C THR A 124 9.50 30.78 0.74
N ARG A 125 9.38 31.42 1.91
CA ARG A 125 10.24 32.54 2.28
C ARG A 125 11.40 32.05 3.16
N VAL A 126 12.63 32.16 2.65
CA VAL A 126 13.84 31.86 3.41
C VAL A 126 14.06 32.97 4.43
N ASN A 127 14.28 32.59 5.70
CA ASN A 127 14.33 33.49 6.87
C ASN A 127 13.04 34.29 7.11
N GLY A 128 11.90 33.83 6.56
CA GLY A 128 10.58 34.33 6.91
C GLY A 128 9.94 33.48 8.00
N PHE A 129 8.96 34.02 8.70
CA PHE A 129 8.15 33.28 9.67
C PHE A 129 6.69 33.26 9.22
N PHE A 130 5.98 32.18 9.56
CA PHE A 130 4.55 32.08 9.30
C PHE A 130 3.78 32.78 10.42
N ASP A 131 3.05 33.85 10.08
CA ASP A 131 2.18 34.56 11.02
C ASP A 131 0.82 33.88 11.05
N SER A 132 0.58 33.08 12.09
CA SER A 132 -0.67 32.32 12.27
C SER A 132 -1.90 33.21 12.48
N LYS A 133 -1.74 34.48 12.89
CA LYS A 133 -2.86 35.42 13.07
C LYS A 133 -3.38 35.98 11.74
N VAL A 134 -2.50 36.10 10.75
CA VAL A 134 -2.83 36.64 9.41
C VAL A 134 -2.90 35.54 8.35
N GLY A 135 -2.46 34.33 8.67
CA GLY A 135 -2.43 33.18 7.77
C GLY A 135 -1.45 33.35 6.60
N ARG A 136 -0.39 34.15 6.78
CA ARG A 136 0.56 34.50 5.70
C ARG A 136 2.00 34.47 6.20
N TRP A 137 2.92 34.12 5.32
CA TRP A 137 4.37 34.22 5.58
C TRP A 137 4.81 35.70 5.53
N LYS A 138 5.47 36.17 6.59
CA LYS A 138 6.01 37.52 6.72
C LYS A 138 7.53 37.50 6.86
N GLY A 139 8.18 38.59 6.44
CA GLY A 139 9.65 38.68 6.37
C GLY A 139 10.26 37.74 5.32
N GLY A 140 11.59 37.67 5.24
CA GLY A 140 12.34 36.74 4.39
C GLY A 140 12.24 36.95 2.88
N THR A 141 13.05 36.19 2.14
CA THR A 141 13.16 36.25 0.67
C THR A 141 12.37 35.13 0.02
N LEU A 142 11.46 35.46 -0.90
CA LEU A 142 10.70 34.49 -1.70
C LEU A 142 11.65 33.63 -2.53
N THR A 143 11.64 32.33 -2.27
CA THR A 143 12.49 31.35 -2.95
C THR A 143 11.64 30.15 -3.36
N LYS A 144 11.77 29.70 -4.61
CA LYS A 144 11.18 28.42 -5.04
C LYS A 144 12.02 27.28 -4.48
N ARG A 145 11.39 26.36 -3.75
CA ARG A 145 11.99 25.10 -3.29
C ARG A 145 11.28 23.92 -3.93
N ASN A 146 12.01 22.83 -4.08
CA ASN A 146 11.48 21.57 -4.59
C ASN A 146 11.51 20.54 -3.46
N TYR A 147 10.39 19.87 -3.24
CA TYR A 147 10.30 18.69 -2.38
C TYR A 147 10.18 17.46 -3.28
N THR A 148 11.13 16.54 -3.15
CA THR A 148 11.05 15.24 -3.80
C THR A 148 10.52 14.24 -2.79
N MET A 149 9.35 13.68 -3.06
CA MET A 149 8.77 12.68 -2.19
C MET A 149 9.56 11.36 -2.31
N PRO A 150 9.94 10.72 -1.19
CA PRO A 150 10.64 9.45 -1.24
C PRO A 150 9.75 8.38 -1.88
N LYS A 151 10.31 7.62 -2.83
CA LYS A 151 9.67 6.48 -3.47
C LYS A 151 9.40 5.38 -2.43
N ARG A 152 8.16 4.95 -2.28
CA ARG A 152 7.74 3.93 -1.32
C ARG A 152 7.03 2.80 -2.04
N THR A 153 7.65 1.63 -2.14
CA THR A 153 6.99 0.43 -2.67
C THR A 153 6.17 -0.24 -1.58
N PHE A 154 4.86 0.00 -1.54
CA PHE A 154 3.95 -0.66 -0.58
C PHE A 154 2.78 -1.42 -1.20
N ILE A 155 2.48 -1.20 -2.48
CA ILE A 155 1.53 -1.99 -3.27
C ILE A 155 2.21 -2.28 -4.61
N GLY A 156 2.29 -3.53 -5.01
CA GLY A 156 2.87 -3.90 -6.31
C GLY A 156 3.49 -5.29 -6.31
N TRP A 157 3.72 -5.81 -7.50
CA TRP A 157 4.41 -7.08 -7.68
C TRP A 157 5.86 -6.96 -7.20
N THR A 158 6.26 -7.82 -6.28
CA THR A 158 7.64 -7.86 -5.76
C THR A 158 8.15 -9.29 -5.79
N PRO A 159 9.47 -9.52 -5.93
CA PRO A 159 10.02 -10.88 -5.94
C PRO A 159 9.72 -11.67 -4.67
N ALA A 160 9.56 -10.99 -3.52
CA ALA A 160 9.20 -11.64 -2.27
C ALA A 160 7.76 -12.16 -2.30
N LEU A 161 6.82 -11.35 -2.80
CA LEU A 161 5.42 -11.76 -2.96
C LEU A 161 5.30 -12.91 -3.98
N GLU A 162 6.01 -12.81 -5.10
CA GLU A 162 6.03 -13.83 -6.15
C GLU A 162 6.43 -15.20 -5.59
N ARG A 163 7.52 -15.27 -4.82
CA ARG A 163 7.98 -16.52 -4.19
C ARG A 163 6.94 -17.10 -3.22
N GLU A 164 6.28 -16.25 -2.43
CA GLU A 164 5.21 -16.70 -1.52
C GLU A 164 4.01 -17.27 -2.29
N LEU A 165 3.63 -16.63 -3.40
CA LEU A 165 2.51 -17.07 -4.23
C LEU A 165 2.85 -18.36 -4.99
N LEU A 166 4.06 -18.46 -5.54
CA LEU A 166 4.57 -19.67 -6.18
C LEU A 166 4.66 -20.85 -5.20
N ALA A 167 5.12 -20.61 -3.96
CA ALA A 167 5.16 -21.64 -2.94
C ALA A 167 3.75 -22.17 -2.61
N MET A 168 2.74 -21.30 -2.50
CA MET A 168 1.35 -21.74 -2.30
C MET A 168 0.79 -22.53 -3.50
N ALA A 169 1.18 -22.16 -4.73
CA ALA A 169 0.84 -22.96 -5.91
C ALA A 169 1.49 -24.34 -5.85
N ALA A 170 2.78 -24.40 -5.50
CA ALA A 170 3.55 -25.64 -5.36
C ALA A 170 3.05 -26.55 -4.23
N GLU A 171 2.66 -26.00 -3.08
CA GLU A 171 2.05 -26.75 -1.98
C GLU A 171 0.72 -27.41 -2.40
N TYR A 172 -0.03 -26.76 -3.28
CA TYR A 172 -1.26 -27.32 -3.83
C TYR A 172 -0.96 -28.59 -4.66
N PHE A 173 0.06 -28.55 -5.53
CA PHE A 173 0.52 -29.74 -6.28
C PHE A 173 0.94 -30.90 -5.35
N ALA A 174 1.71 -30.59 -4.31
CA ALA A 174 2.23 -31.63 -3.40
C ALA A 174 1.13 -32.32 -2.59
N LEU A 175 -0.01 -31.64 -2.37
CA LEU A 175 -1.18 -32.21 -1.70
C LEU A 175 -2.04 -33.05 -2.64
N GLU A 176 -2.10 -32.72 -3.94
CA GLU A 176 -2.79 -33.54 -4.95
C GLU A 176 -2.05 -34.83 -5.29
N ASP A 177 -0.71 -34.78 -5.44
CA ASP A 177 0.10 -35.99 -5.71
C ASP A 177 0.08 -37.00 -4.53
N ALA A 178 -0.29 -36.55 -3.33
CA ALA A 178 -0.33 -37.35 -2.11
C ALA A 178 -1.74 -37.90 -1.77
N ALA A 179 -2.78 -37.49 -2.50
CA ALA A 179 -4.19 -37.87 -2.28
C ALA A 179 -4.64 -38.95 -3.27
#